data_AF-F2L346-F1
#
_entry.id   AF-F2L346-F1
#
_cell.length_a   1.000
_cell.length_b   1.000
_cell.length_c   1.000
_cell.angle_alpha   90.00
_cell.angle_beta   90.00
_cell.angle_gamma   90.00
#
_symmetry.space_group_name_H-M   'P 1'
#
loop_
_entity.id
_entity.type
_entity.pdbx_description
1 polymer ?
#
loop_
_entity_poly.entity_id
_entity_poly.type
_entity_poly.pdbx_seq_one_letter_code
_entity_poly.pdbx_strand_id
1 'polypeptide(L)'
;MYTLVIYLKKRSATVVAYLPTPNGRPLAAKVARSAAEDLIAGAAVRKRWRVGDAEAVSARVRGRALVRAVQLFGCHALDVAGLDEEIRRAYRQAEDLIRAAALRKGVPEEVVDSYIRAWLKADGGRLPPDDPDAKAVASGFPAAVVWAYGGYLVHSPPWC
;
A
#
# COMPACT_ATOMS: atom_id res chain seq x y z
N MET A 1 1.75 12.89 0.20
CA MET A 1 2.65 12.77 -0.98
C MET A 1 4.05 12.32 -0.56
N TYR A 2 4.48 11.11 -0.98
CA TYR A 2 5.80 10.55 -0.62
C TYR A 2 6.84 10.71 -1.72
N THR A 3 8.11 10.81 -1.33
CA THR A 3 9.25 10.77 -2.24
C THR A 3 10.01 9.48 -2.02
N LEU A 4 10.16 8.66 -3.04
CA LEU A 4 11.05 7.49 -3.01
C LEU A 4 12.41 7.85 -3.62
N VAL A 5 13.45 7.18 -3.15
CA VAL A 5 14.77 7.19 -3.79
C VAL A 5 15.09 5.78 -4.26
N ILE A 6 15.25 5.58 -5.56
CA ILE A 6 15.43 4.26 -6.18
C ILE A 6 16.83 4.20 -6.79
N TYR A 7 17.60 3.17 -6.42
CA TYR A 7 18.95 2.94 -6.93
C TYR A 7 18.97 1.82 -7.97
N LEU A 8 18.98 2.21 -9.24
CA LEU A 8 19.00 1.32 -10.39
C LEU A 8 20.44 0.90 -10.72
N LYS A 9 20.93 -0.14 -10.06
CA LYS A 9 22.24 -0.74 -10.40
C LYS A 9 22.22 -1.37 -11.79
N LYS A 10 23.27 -1.14 -12.58
CA LYS A 10 23.39 -1.68 -13.95
C LYS A 10 23.43 -3.21 -13.93
N ARG A 11 22.75 -3.86 -14.89
CA ARG A 11 22.68 -5.32 -15.06
C ARG A 11 22.16 -6.11 -13.84
N SER A 12 21.49 -5.45 -12.90
CA SER A 12 20.89 -6.13 -11.74
C SER A 12 19.40 -6.37 -11.97
N ALA A 13 18.93 -7.60 -11.74
CA ALA A 13 17.51 -7.95 -11.77
C ALA A 13 16.73 -7.36 -10.58
N THR A 14 17.44 -7.02 -9.50
CA THR A 14 16.87 -6.42 -8.28
C THR A 14 17.55 -5.11 -7.95
N VAL A 15 16.78 -4.15 -7.47
CA VAL A 15 17.23 -2.81 -7.10
C VAL A 15 16.78 -2.48 -5.68
N VAL A 16 17.35 -1.42 -5.09
CA VAL A 16 16.96 -0.97 -3.76
C VAL A 16 16.15 0.32 -3.89
N ALA A 17 14.97 0.31 -3.30
CA ALA A 17 14.16 1.50 -3.13
C ALA A 17 14.20 1.91 -1.66
N TYR A 18 14.31 3.22 -1.43
CA TYR A 18 14.27 3.82 -0.10
C TYR A 18 13.06 4.73 0.02
N LEU A 19 12.38 4.60 1.15
CA LEU A 19 11.33 5.47 1.60
C LEU A 19 11.88 6.29 2.79
N PRO A 20 12.09 7.60 2.63
CA PRO A 20 12.37 8.50 3.74
C PRO A 20 11.19 8.51 4.71
N THR A 21 11.47 8.32 5.99
CA THR A 21 10.47 8.34 7.06
C THR A 21 10.65 9.56 7.96
N PRO A 22 9.58 10.04 8.63
CA PRO A 22 9.67 11.17 9.56
C PRO A 22 10.61 10.91 10.75
N ASN A 23 10.78 9.66 11.17
CA ASN A 23 11.65 9.26 12.29
C ASN A 23 13.14 9.14 11.91
N GLY A 24 13.52 9.57 10.71
CA GLY A 24 14.92 9.65 10.26
C GLY A 24 15.58 8.34 9.85
N ARG A 25 14.91 7.19 9.99
CA ARG A 25 15.42 5.88 9.54
C ARG A 25 14.75 5.46 8.22
N PRO A 26 15.39 5.68 7.07
CA PRO A 26 14.79 5.35 5.79
C PRO A 26 14.54 3.84 5.71
N LEU A 27 13.35 3.47 5.26
CA LEU A 27 13.00 2.08 5.03
C LEU A 27 13.53 1.66 3.67
N ALA A 28 14.13 0.48 3.61
CA ALA A 28 14.72 -0.07 2.40
C ALA A 28 13.94 -1.31 1.97
N ALA A 29 13.56 -1.36 0.69
CA ALA A 29 12.96 -2.53 0.08
C ALA A 29 13.82 -2.98 -1.10
N LYS A 30 14.13 -4.28 -1.15
CA LYS A 30 14.71 -4.91 -2.34
C LYS A 30 13.56 -5.25 -3.28
N VAL A 31 13.59 -4.68 -4.48
CA VAL A 31 12.48 -4.78 -5.43
C VAL A 31 12.98 -5.26 -6.78
N ALA A 32 12.12 -5.95 -7.54
CA ALA A 32 12.44 -6.29 -8.92
C ALA A 32 12.68 -5.01 -9.74
N ARG A 33 13.66 -5.05 -10.65
CA ARG A 33 13.99 -3.89 -11.48
C ARG A 33 12.78 -3.43 -12.30
N SER A 34 12.03 -4.36 -12.89
CA SER A 34 10.80 -4.06 -13.63
C SER A 34 9.77 -3.33 -12.78
N ALA A 35 9.54 -3.79 -11.54
CA ALA A 35 8.62 -3.13 -10.61
C ALA A 35 9.08 -1.70 -10.24
N ALA A 36 10.39 -1.49 -10.13
CA ALA A 36 10.95 -0.16 -9.88
C ALA A 36 10.84 0.77 -11.09
N GLU A 37 11.03 0.25 -12.30
CA GLU A 37 10.86 1.00 -13.54
C GLU A 37 9.39 1.40 -13.75
N ASP A 38 8.44 0.49 -13.48
CA ASP A 38 7.00 0.80 -13.46
C ASP A 38 6.65 1.89 -12.44
N LEU A 39 7.22 1.81 -11.23
CA LEU A 39 7.03 2.83 -10.19
C LEU A 39 7.53 4.20 -10.66
N ILE A 40 8.70 4.24 -11.30
CA ILE A 40 9.28 5.48 -11.84
C ILE A 40 8.42 6.05 -12.96
N ALA A 41 7.90 5.20 -13.86
CA ALA A 41 7.02 5.61 -14.95
C ALA A 41 5.70 6.24 -14.46
N GLY A 42 5.14 5.70 -13.37
CA GLY A 42 3.93 6.23 -12.73
C GLY A 42 4.15 7.39 -11.76
N ALA A 43 5.40 7.82 -11.56
CA ALA A 43 5.77 8.82 -10.56
C ALA A 43 6.25 10.14 -11.19
N ALA A 44 6.20 11.21 -10.41
CA ALA A 44 6.79 12.48 -10.79
C ALA A 44 8.28 12.47 -10.41
N VAL A 45 9.16 12.21 -11.38
CA VAL A 45 10.62 12.23 -11.18
C VAL A 45 11.05 13.66 -10.85
N ARG A 46 11.72 13.82 -9.70
CA ARG A 46 12.24 15.11 -9.21
C ARG A 46 13.70 15.31 -9.57
N LYS A 47 14.50 14.25 -9.45
CA LYS A 47 15.96 14.32 -9.66
C LYS A 47 16.49 12.97 -10.10
N ARG A 48 17.49 12.99 -10.97
CA ARG A 48 18.33 11.83 -11.32
C ARG A 48 19.78 12.19 -11.04
N TRP A 49 20.55 11.26 -10.51
CA TRP A 49 21.99 11.41 -10.30
C TRP A 49 22.68 10.05 -10.34
N ARG A 50 24.02 10.05 -10.39
CA ARG A 50 24.81 8.82 -10.33
C ARG A 50 25.41 8.62 -8.95
N VAL A 51 25.43 7.38 -8.48
CA VAL A 51 26.12 6.94 -7.27
C VAL A 51 26.90 5.68 -7.61
N GLY A 52 28.22 5.81 -7.79
CA GLY A 52 29.06 4.72 -8.30
C GLY A 52 28.59 4.25 -9.68
N ASP A 53 28.25 2.96 -9.78
CA ASP A 53 27.75 2.31 -11.00
C ASP A 53 26.20 2.30 -11.11
N ALA A 54 25.50 2.91 -10.15
CA ALA A 54 24.04 2.98 -10.12
C ALA A 54 23.51 4.36 -10.54
N GLU A 55 22.36 4.36 -11.22
CA GLU A 55 21.55 5.56 -11.38
C GLU A 55 20.59 5.67 -10.19
N ALA A 56 20.62 6.78 -9.48
CA ALA A 56 19.70 7.08 -8.40
C ALA A 56 18.60 8.04 -8.90
N VAL A 57 17.35 7.70 -8.60
CA VAL A 57 16.16 8.43 -9.02
C VAL A 57 15.35 8.83 -7.80
N SER A 58 15.14 10.13 -7.61
CA SER A 58 14.17 10.65 -6.65
C SER A 58 12.85 10.88 -7.36
N ALA A 59 11.80 10.19 -6.93
CA ALA A 59 10.50 10.22 -7.57
C ALA A 59 9.39 10.40 -6.53
N ARG A 60 8.47 11.35 -6.78
CA ARG A 60 7.26 11.48 -5.95
C ARG A 60 6.17 10.56 -6.47
N VAL A 61 5.69 9.68 -5.59
CA VAL A 61 4.65 8.71 -5.90
C VAL A 61 3.27 9.27 -5.56
N ARG A 62 2.28 8.93 -6.40
CA ARG A 62 0.85 9.28 -6.27
C ARG A 62 -0.01 8.22 -6.94
N GLY A 63 -1.32 8.19 -6.64
CA GLY A 63 -2.26 7.26 -7.26
C GLY A 63 -1.78 5.81 -7.21
N ARG A 64 -1.84 5.10 -8.35
CA ARG A 64 -1.38 3.69 -8.43
C ARG A 64 0.07 3.46 -7.99
N ALA A 65 0.98 4.41 -8.24
CA ALA A 65 2.38 4.28 -7.80
C ALA A 65 2.52 4.36 -6.28
N LEU A 66 1.64 5.12 -5.60
CA LEU A 66 1.59 5.15 -4.14
C LEU A 66 1.12 3.81 -3.57
N VAL A 67 0.09 3.20 -4.18
CA VAL A 67 -0.39 1.85 -3.80
C VAL A 67 0.72 0.82 -3.90
N ARG A 68 1.46 0.80 -5.01
CA ARG A 68 2.61 -0.08 -5.19
C ARG A 68 3.71 0.18 -4.18
N ALA A 69 4.00 1.44 -3.85
CA ALA A 69 4.98 1.78 -2.83
C ALA A 69 4.58 1.20 -1.45
N VAL A 70 3.31 1.36 -1.05
CA VAL A 70 2.80 0.78 0.20
C VAL A 70 2.96 -0.75 0.24
N GLN A 71 2.64 -1.44 -0.87
CA GLN A 71 2.82 -2.89 -0.96
C GLN A 71 4.28 -3.34 -0.84
N LEU A 72 5.23 -2.53 -1.29
CA LEU A 72 6.66 -2.86 -1.26
C LEU A 72 7.33 -2.61 0.08
N PHE A 73 6.95 -1.53 0.77
CA PHE A 73 7.53 -1.18 2.06
C PHE A 73 6.74 -1.73 3.25
N GLY A 74 5.52 -2.22 3.02
CA GLY A 74 4.62 -2.69 4.06
C GLY A 74 3.80 -1.56 4.67
N CYS A 75 2.74 -1.91 5.39
CA CYS A 75 1.80 -0.91 5.89
C CYS A 75 2.20 -0.25 7.21
N HIS A 76 3.14 -0.82 7.94
CA HIS A 76 3.73 -0.19 9.13
C HIS A 76 4.83 0.82 8.80
N ALA A 77 5.25 0.87 7.53
CA ALA A 77 6.36 1.69 7.04
C ALA A 77 5.97 3.13 6.74
N LEU A 78 4.71 3.33 6.38
CA LEU A 78 4.14 4.62 6.03
C LEU A 78 3.28 5.05 7.22
N ASP A 79 3.29 6.33 7.54
CA ASP A 79 2.30 6.90 8.45
C ASP A 79 0.93 6.91 7.75
N VAL A 80 0.30 5.73 7.72
CA VAL A 80 -0.97 5.49 7.03
C VAL A 80 -2.07 6.35 7.65
N ALA A 81 -2.00 6.62 8.97
CA ALA A 81 -2.99 7.46 9.66
C ALA A 81 -2.97 8.91 9.13
N GLY A 82 -1.79 9.49 8.91
CA GLY A 82 -1.65 10.84 8.36
C GLY A 82 -2.02 10.97 6.88
N LEU A 83 -2.21 9.85 6.16
CA LEU A 83 -2.44 9.83 4.71
C LEU A 83 -3.60 8.92 4.30
N ASP A 84 -4.46 8.57 5.24
CA ASP A 84 -5.52 7.58 5.03
C ASP A 84 -6.39 7.97 3.83
N GLU A 85 -6.74 9.25 3.68
CA GLU A 85 -7.55 9.74 2.55
C GLU A 85 -6.79 9.73 1.21
N GLU A 86 -5.50 10.06 1.19
CA GLU A 86 -4.67 10.00 -0.04
C GLU A 86 -4.48 8.54 -0.48
N ILE A 87 -4.30 7.64 0.48
CA ILE A 87 -4.23 6.20 0.28
C ILE A 87 -5.57 5.70 -0.23
N ARG A 88 -6.70 5.93 0.46
CA ARG A 88 -8.04 5.54 -0.01
C ARG A 88 -8.32 6.02 -1.42
N ARG A 89 -8.00 7.26 -1.75
CA ARG A 89 -8.17 7.81 -3.10
C ARG A 89 -7.29 7.10 -4.13
N ALA A 90 -6.01 6.89 -3.82
CA ALA A 90 -5.10 6.14 -4.68
C ALA A 90 -5.57 4.68 -4.88
N TYR A 91 -6.16 4.10 -3.84
CA TYR A 91 -6.65 2.73 -3.80
C TYR A 91 -7.93 2.56 -4.63
N ARG A 92 -8.84 3.54 -4.64
CA ARG A 92 -9.98 3.56 -5.59
C ARG A 92 -9.54 3.53 -7.06
N GLN A 93 -8.34 4.00 -7.37
CA GLN A 93 -7.77 3.96 -8.73
C GLN A 93 -6.98 2.67 -9.01
N ALA A 94 -6.81 1.82 -8.01
CA ALA A 94 -5.92 0.67 -8.00
C ALA A 94 -6.59 -0.61 -7.45
N GLU A 95 -7.92 -0.71 -7.55
CA GLU A 95 -8.72 -1.79 -6.98
C GLU A 95 -8.22 -3.18 -7.37
N ASP A 96 -7.83 -3.36 -8.63
CA ASP A 96 -7.25 -4.58 -9.17
C ASP A 96 -5.96 -5.01 -8.44
N LEU A 97 -5.08 -4.06 -8.11
CA LEU A 97 -3.82 -4.35 -7.39
C LEU A 97 -4.08 -4.77 -5.95
N ILE A 98 -5.16 -4.29 -5.35
CA ILE A 98 -5.54 -4.57 -3.96
C ILE A 98 -6.19 -5.94 -3.89
N ARG A 99 -7.14 -6.21 -4.80
CA ARG A 99 -7.77 -7.52 -4.95
C ARG A 99 -6.72 -8.61 -5.15
N ALA A 100 -5.77 -8.40 -6.05
CA ALA A 100 -4.66 -9.33 -6.26
C ALA A 100 -3.75 -9.51 -5.03
N ALA A 101 -3.60 -8.48 -4.18
CA ALA A 101 -2.84 -8.60 -2.93
C ALA A 101 -3.60 -9.40 -1.86
N ALA A 102 -4.90 -9.15 -1.69
CA ALA A 102 -5.75 -9.86 -0.74
C ALA A 102 -5.92 -11.34 -1.13
N LEU A 103 -6.14 -11.64 -2.42
CA LEU A 103 -6.21 -13.02 -2.92
C LEU A 103 -4.91 -13.81 -2.67
N ARG A 104 -3.74 -13.16 -2.81
CA ARG A 104 -2.44 -13.80 -2.49
C ARG A 104 -2.28 -14.19 -1.02
N LYS A 105 -3.12 -13.66 -0.13
CA LYS A 105 -3.14 -14.01 1.30
C LYS A 105 -4.10 -15.15 1.61
N GLY A 106 -4.73 -15.73 0.60
CA GLY A 106 -5.70 -16.81 0.76
C GLY A 106 -7.06 -16.34 1.25
N VAL A 107 -7.35 -15.04 1.17
CA VAL A 107 -8.70 -14.53 1.46
C VAL A 107 -9.65 -15.01 0.35
N PRO A 108 -10.80 -15.63 0.68
CA PRO A 108 -11.77 -16.05 -0.33
C PRO A 108 -12.22 -14.88 -1.19
N GLU A 109 -12.36 -15.08 -2.50
CA GLU A 109 -12.65 -14.00 -3.45
C GLU A 109 -13.92 -13.22 -3.10
N GLU A 110 -14.97 -13.92 -2.68
CA GLU A 110 -16.23 -13.35 -2.19
C GLU A 110 -16.07 -12.44 -0.95
N VAL A 111 -15.06 -12.73 -0.13
CA VAL A 111 -14.72 -11.97 1.08
C VAL A 111 -13.83 -10.77 0.72
N VAL A 112 -12.97 -10.89 -0.30
CA VAL A 112 -12.06 -9.81 -0.72
C VAL A 112 -12.81 -8.56 -1.12
N ASP A 113 -13.84 -8.69 -1.95
CA ASP A 113 -14.60 -7.52 -2.43
C ASP A 113 -15.33 -6.83 -1.27
N SER A 114 -15.89 -7.62 -0.35
CA SER A 114 -16.51 -7.11 0.88
C SER A 114 -15.48 -6.41 1.77
N TYR A 115 -14.28 -6.95 1.89
CA TYR A 115 -13.21 -6.36 2.68
C TYR A 115 -12.71 -5.04 2.12
N ILE A 116 -12.51 -4.95 0.80
CA ILE A 116 -12.12 -3.70 0.14
C ILE A 116 -13.19 -2.62 0.35
N ARG A 117 -14.48 -2.96 0.18
CA ARG A 117 -15.60 -2.02 0.41
C ARG A 117 -15.68 -1.59 1.87
N ALA A 118 -15.60 -2.53 2.82
CA ALA A 118 -15.55 -2.26 4.26
C ALA A 118 -14.42 -1.31 4.61
N TRP A 119 -13.19 -1.59 4.15
CA TRP A 119 -12.04 -0.73 4.40
C TRP A 119 -12.22 0.68 3.81
N LEU A 120 -12.65 0.80 2.55
CA LEU A 120 -12.78 2.09 1.86
C LEU A 120 -13.80 3.05 2.50
N LYS A 121 -14.86 2.53 3.12
CA LYS A 121 -15.91 3.33 3.76
C LYS A 121 -15.75 3.51 5.27
N ALA A 122 -14.86 2.75 5.92
CA ALA A 122 -14.65 2.83 7.36
C ALA A 122 -14.12 4.21 7.77
N ASP A 123 -14.73 4.88 8.74
CA ASP A 123 -14.26 6.18 9.24
C ASP A 123 -13.37 5.98 10.47
N GLY A 124 -12.10 6.40 10.41
CA GLY A 124 -11.12 6.08 11.45
C GLY A 124 -11.00 4.57 11.75
N GLY A 125 -11.24 3.74 10.74
CA GLY A 125 -11.28 2.27 10.87
C GLY A 125 -12.58 1.72 11.46
N ARG A 126 -13.59 2.54 11.75
CA ARG A 126 -14.87 2.11 12.31
C ARG A 126 -15.96 1.96 11.25
N LEU A 127 -16.82 0.97 11.46
CA LEU A 127 -17.99 0.66 10.65
C LEU A 127 -19.20 0.46 11.56
N PRO A 128 -20.41 0.80 11.08
CA PRO A 128 -21.63 0.66 11.87
C PRO A 128 -21.97 -0.83 12.14
N PRO A 129 -22.73 -1.13 13.20
CA PRO A 129 -23.03 -2.49 13.63
C PRO A 129 -23.83 -3.31 12.62
N ASP A 130 -24.59 -2.66 11.75
CA ASP A 130 -25.42 -3.27 10.73
C ASP A 130 -24.72 -3.43 9.38
N ASP A 131 -23.46 -3.03 9.26
CA ASP A 131 -22.72 -3.03 8.00
C ASP A 131 -22.63 -4.44 7.36
N PRO A 132 -23.19 -4.64 6.15
CA PRO A 132 -23.25 -5.95 5.53
C PRO A 132 -21.87 -6.46 5.07
N ASP A 133 -20.99 -5.54 4.63
CA ASP A 133 -19.63 -5.91 4.23
C ASP A 133 -18.81 -6.31 5.46
N ALA A 134 -18.94 -5.58 6.58
CA ALA A 134 -18.24 -5.93 7.82
C ALA A 134 -18.66 -7.30 8.36
N LYS A 135 -19.96 -7.64 8.28
CA LYS A 135 -20.48 -8.96 8.65
C LYS A 135 -19.90 -10.08 7.76
N ALA A 136 -19.88 -9.87 6.45
CA ALA A 136 -19.30 -10.83 5.51
C ALA A 136 -17.82 -11.06 5.80
N VAL A 137 -17.06 -9.99 6.07
CA VAL A 137 -15.64 -10.06 6.40
C VAL A 137 -15.40 -10.71 7.75
N ALA A 138 -16.19 -10.38 8.77
CA ALA A 138 -16.07 -11.01 10.09
C ALA A 138 -16.31 -12.53 10.03
N SER A 139 -17.20 -12.99 9.13
CA SER A 139 -17.46 -14.42 8.94
C SER A 139 -16.36 -15.14 8.14
N GLY A 140 -15.83 -14.51 7.09
CA GLY A 140 -14.88 -15.15 6.17
C GLY A 140 -13.40 -14.84 6.43
N PHE A 141 -13.11 -13.76 7.14
CA PHE A 141 -11.78 -13.31 7.52
C PHE A 141 -11.79 -12.49 8.83
N PRO A 142 -12.09 -13.14 9.98
CA PRO A 142 -12.30 -12.45 11.27
C PRO A 142 -11.08 -11.66 11.78
N ALA A 143 -9.86 -11.97 11.31
CA ALA A 143 -8.66 -11.22 11.69
C ALA A 143 -8.61 -9.80 11.07
N ALA A 144 -9.35 -9.56 9.98
CA ALA A 144 -9.38 -8.27 9.31
C ALA A 144 -10.37 -7.28 9.93
N VAL A 145 -11.47 -7.78 10.52
CA VAL A 145 -12.55 -6.97 11.08
C VAL A 145 -13.01 -7.59 12.39
N VAL A 146 -12.96 -6.80 13.46
CA VAL A 146 -13.36 -7.24 14.82
C VAL A 146 -14.56 -6.44 15.30
N TRP A 147 -15.39 -7.05 16.15
CA TRP A 147 -16.47 -6.33 16.84
C TRP A 147 -15.92 -5.64 18.09
N ALA A 148 -16.10 -4.32 18.20
CA ALA A 148 -15.65 -3.54 19.34
C ALA A 148 -16.52 -2.29 19.53
N TYR A 149 -16.78 -1.92 20.80
CA TYR A 149 -17.48 -0.69 21.16
C TYR A 149 -18.84 -0.48 20.48
N GLY A 150 -19.60 -1.55 20.25
CA GLY A 150 -20.92 -1.48 19.62
C GLY A 150 -20.91 -1.32 18.10
N GLY A 151 -19.78 -1.59 17.44
CA GLY A 151 -19.67 -1.61 15.98
C GLY A 151 -18.51 -2.50 15.52
N TYR A 152 -18.14 -2.36 14.25
CA TYR A 152 -17.01 -3.08 13.66
C TYR A 152 -15.78 -2.19 13.55
N LEU A 153 -14.61 -2.77 13.76
CA LEU A 153 -13.31 -2.13 13.59
C LEU A 153 -12.51 -2.90 12.54
N VAL A 154 -12.12 -2.21 11.46
CA VAL A 154 -11.20 -2.72 10.45
C VAL A 154 -9.78 -2.61 10.99
N HIS A 155 -9.17 -3.75 11.31
CA HIS A 155 -7.91 -3.82 12.05
C HIS A 155 -6.69 -3.53 11.19
N SER A 156 -6.78 -3.88 9.91
CA SER A 156 -5.71 -3.69 8.93
C SER A 156 -6.33 -3.49 7.55
N PRO A 157 -5.67 -2.72 6.67
CA PRO A 157 -6.05 -2.69 5.27
C PRO A 157 -5.80 -4.03 4.53
N PRO A 158 -6.55 -4.37 3.47
CA PRO A 158 -6.47 -5.67 2.76
C PRO A 158 -5.12 -6.07 2.13
N TRP A 159 -4.18 -5.13 2.05
CA TRP A 159 -2.83 -5.35 1.52
C TRP A 159 -1.78 -5.45 2.63
N CYS A 160 -2.14 -5.17 3.89
CA CYS A 160 -1.56 -5.80 5.07
C CYS A 160 -2.16 -7.20 5.26
#